data_AF-A0A523Y9F8-F1
#
_entry.id   AF-A0A523Y9F8-F1
#
_cell.length_a   1.000
_cell.length_b   1.000
_cell.length_c   1.000
_cell.angle_alpha   90.00
_cell.angle_beta   90.00
_cell.angle_gamma   90.00
#
_symmetry.space_group_name_H-M   'P 1'
#
loop_
_entity.id
_entity.type
_entity.pdbx_description
1 polymer ?
#
loop_
_entity_poly.entity_id
_entity_poly.type
_entity_poly.pdbx_seq_one_letter_code
_entity_poly.pdbx_strand_id
1 'polypeptide(L)'
;SMHAPLILSLLVGLFVGFLAQKTRMCFVGGWRDIMLVRDFYLFSGVAAFFFGAIICNYVLGNFTSGLYHWGFENQPVAHTSHLWNFLGMVLAGLTAILLGGCPLRQTILSSEGDTDAGITVFGLIVGAGFAHNFLLASSPKGPGAFGPAAVIIGLIFCLVIGISMRER
;
A
#
# COMPACT_ATOMS: atom_id res chain seq x y z
N SER A 1 1.50 9.00 19.95
CA SER A 1 2.67 8.76 20.81
C SER A 1 2.90 7.28 21.14
N MET A 2 2.26 6.34 20.42
CA MET A 2 2.66 4.92 20.45
C MET A 2 3.83 4.75 19.49
N HIS A 3 5.05 4.64 20.01
CA HIS A 3 6.22 4.29 19.21
C HIS A 3 6.57 2.84 19.51
N ALA A 4 6.62 2.02 18.46
CA ALA A 4 7.20 0.69 18.61
C ALA A 4 8.68 0.85 19.02
N PRO A 5 9.22 -0.04 19.87
CA PRO A 5 10.63 -0.01 20.22
C PRO A 5 11.48 -0.11 18.94
N LEU A 6 12.30 0.91 18.69
CA LEU A 6 13.01 1.13 17.43
C LEU A 6 13.83 -0.08 16.97
N ILE A 7 14.49 -0.74 17.93
CA ILE A 7 15.28 -1.94 17.69
C ILE A 7 14.40 -3.09 17.18
N LEU A 8 13.23 -3.29 17.78
CA LEU A 8 12.31 -4.34 17.37
C LEU A 8 11.75 -4.08 15.97
N SER A 9 11.37 -2.83 15.65
CA SER A 9 10.90 -2.47 14.31
C SER A 9 11.99 -2.65 13.25
N LEU A 10 13.24 -2.35 13.57
CA LEU A 10 14.37 -2.58 12.66
C LEU A 10 14.63 -4.07 12.41
N LEU A 11 14.63 -4.89 13.47
CA LEU A 11 14.82 -6.33 13.34
C LEU A 11 13.70 -6.99 12.53
N VAL A 12 12.44 -6.65 12.82
CA VAL A 12 11.29 -7.16 12.08
C VAL A 12 11.31 -6.66 10.64
N GLY A 13 11.63 -5.38 10.41
CA GLY A 13 11.77 -4.80 9.07
C GLY A 13 12.84 -5.49 8.24
N LEU A 14 14.01 -5.77 8.83
CA LEU A 14 15.10 -6.49 8.17
C LEU A 14 14.69 -7.94 7.82
N PHE A 15 14.02 -8.63 8.75
CA PHE A 15 13.54 -9.98 8.53
C PHE A 15 12.49 -10.06 7.42
N VAL A 16 11.47 -9.17 7.46
CA VAL A 16 10.42 -9.10 6.45
C VAL A 16 11.00 -8.66 5.10
N GLY A 17 11.93 -7.71 5.09
CA GLY A 17 12.64 -7.26 3.89
C GLY A 17 13.39 -8.40 3.21
N PHE A 18 14.17 -9.17 3.98
CA PHE A 18 14.87 -10.36 3.47
C PHE A 18 13.91 -11.39 2.86
N LEU A 19 12.81 -11.68 3.53
CA LEU A 19 11.81 -12.62 3.04
C LEU A 19 11.14 -12.10 1.75
N ALA A 20 10.76 -10.83 1.72
CA ALA A 20 10.09 -10.20 0.59
C ALA A 20 11.00 -10.11 -0.64
N GLN A 21 12.30 -9.87 -0.43
CA GLN A 21 13.32 -9.92 -1.48
C GLN A 21 13.42 -11.32 -2.09
N LYS A 22 13.62 -12.34 -1.24
CA LYS A 22 13.79 -13.74 -1.69
C LYS A 22 12.57 -14.28 -2.45
N THR A 23 11.37 -13.90 -2.01
CA THR A 23 10.11 -14.33 -2.62
C THR A 23 9.70 -13.49 -3.83
N ARG A 24 10.43 -12.41 -4.13
CA ARG A 24 10.08 -11.43 -5.18
C ARG A 24 8.61 -11.00 -5.09
N MET A 25 8.13 -10.73 -3.88
CA MET A 25 6.71 -10.47 -3.65
C MET A 25 6.21 -9.28 -4.45
N CYS A 26 5.11 -9.48 -5.17
CA CYS A 26 4.39 -8.44 -5.88
C CYS A 26 2.88 -8.71 -5.80
N PHE A 27 2.16 -7.86 -5.04
CA PHE A 27 0.71 -8.00 -4.88
C PHE A 27 -0.04 -7.88 -6.21
N VAL A 28 0.40 -6.97 -7.09
CA VAL A 28 -0.20 -6.78 -8.43
C VAL A 28 0.12 -7.97 -9.35
N GLY A 29 1.38 -8.46 -9.30
CA GLY A 29 1.83 -9.61 -10.06
C GLY A 29 1.08 -10.90 -9.71
N GLY A 30 0.76 -11.10 -8.42
CA GLY A 30 -0.03 -12.26 -7.99
C GLY A 30 -1.41 -12.34 -8.67
N TRP A 31 -2.10 -11.22 -8.81
CA TRP A 31 -3.39 -11.18 -9.53
C TRP A 31 -3.23 -11.44 -11.03
N ARG A 32 -2.21 -10.83 -11.66
CA ARG A 32 -1.89 -11.05 -13.08
C ARG A 32 -1.60 -12.52 -13.36
N ASP A 33 -0.76 -13.15 -12.54
CA ASP A 33 -0.29 -14.51 -12.78
C ASP A 33 -1.42 -15.54 -12.58
N ILE A 34 -2.35 -15.32 -11.65
CA ILE A 34 -3.57 -16.12 -11.54
C ILE A 34 -4.42 -16.00 -12.82
N MET A 35 -4.66 -14.78 -13.28
CA MET A 35 -5.59 -14.54 -14.39
C MET A 35 -5.02 -14.99 -15.74
N LEU A 36 -3.73 -14.76 -15.98
CA LEU A 36 -3.11 -14.97 -17.29
C LEU A 36 -2.40 -16.33 -17.39
N VAL A 37 -1.62 -16.71 -16.38
CA VAL A 37 -0.74 -17.88 -16.40
C VAL A 37 -1.33 -19.06 -15.60
N ARG A 38 -2.31 -18.78 -14.74
CA ARG A 38 -2.89 -19.71 -13.75
C ARG A 38 -1.85 -20.24 -12.75
N ASP A 39 -0.88 -19.40 -12.39
CA ASP A 39 0.09 -19.69 -11.34
C ASP A 39 -0.33 -19.03 -10.01
N PHE A 40 -0.41 -19.84 -8.95
CA PHE A 40 -0.79 -19.40 -7.61
C PHE A 40 0.41 -19.17 -6.68
N TYR A 41 1.64 -19.34 -7.14
CA TYR A 41 2.85 -19.22 -6.32
C TYR A 41 2.96 -17.82 -5.68
N LEU A 42 2.91 -16.74 -6.46
CA LEU A 42 2.97 -15.37 -5.92
C LEU A 42 1.75 -15.03 -5.06
N PHE A 43 0.57 -15.54 -5.42
CA PHE A 43 -0.64 -15.32 -4.63
C PHE A 43 -0.58 -16.02 -3.28
N SER A 44 0.09 -17.18 -3.18
CA SER A 44 0.27 -17.88 -1.91
C SER A 44 1.01 -17.02 -0.88
N GLY A 45 1.96 -16.20 -1.34
CA GLY A 45 2.63 -15.18 -0.50
C GLY A 45 1.67 -14.11 0.00
N VAL A 46 0.82 -13.57 -0.88
CA VAL A 46 -0.23 -12.59 -0.51
C VAL A 46 -1.19 -13.18 0.53
N ALA A 47 -1.64 -14.43 0.32
CA ALA A 47 -2.50 -15.14 1.24
C ALA A 47 -1.83 -15.38 2.59
N ALA A 48 -0.55 -15.78 2.60
CA ALA A 48 0.22 -15.97 3.84
C ALA A 48 0.33 -14.67 4.65
N PHE A 49 0.55 -13.52 4.00
CA PHE A 49 0.54 -12.21 4.67
C PHE A 49 -0.83 -11.87 5.24
N PHE A 50 -1.90 -12.14 4.50
CA PHE A 50 -3.27 -11.89 4.96
C PHE A 50 -3.62 -12.73 6.20
N PHE A 51 -3.39 -14.04 6.16
CA PHE A 51 -3.62 -14.91 7.30
C PHE A 51 -2.67 -14.60 8.46
N GLY A 52 -1.41 -14.28 8.18
CA GLY A 52 -0.45 -13.83 9.17
C GLY A 52 -0.92 -12.58 9.91
N ALA A 53 -1.46 -11.58 9.19
CA ALA A 53 -2.04 -10.39 9.79
C ALA A 53 -3.24 -10.72 10.69
N ILE A 54 -4.14 -11.61 10.26
CA ILE A 54 -5.29 -12.05 11.07
C ILE A 54 -4.81 -12.74 12.35
N ILE A 55 -3.86 -13.68 12.24
CA ILE A 55 -3.31 -14.40 13.40
C ILE A 55 -2.61 -13.44 14.35
N CYS A 56 -1.75 -12.55 13.85
CA CYS A 56 -1.09 -11.54 14.68
C CYS A 56 -2.11 -10.65 15.38
N ASN A 57 -3.15 -10.19 14.69
CA ASN A 57 -4.21 -9.38 15.31
C ASN A 57 -4.95 -10.17 16.39
N TYR A 58 -5.25 -11.45 16.15
CA TYR A 58 -5.88 -12.34 17.14
C TYR A 58 -5.01 -12.51 18.39
N VAL A 59 -3.72 -12.85 18.20
CA VAL A 59 -2.75 -13.08 19.28
C VAL A 59 -2.46 -11.81 20.08
N LEU A 60 -2.41 -10.65 19.42
CA LEU A 60 -2.21 -9.34 20.07
C LEU A 60 -3.46 -8.81 20.79
N GLY A 61 -4.54 -9.60 20.85
CA GLY A 61 -5.72 -9.29 21.65
C GLY A 61 -6.76 -8.47 20.91
N ASN A 62 -7.28 -9.01 19.80
CA ASN A 62 -8.33 -8.39 18.97
C ASN A 62 -9.70 -8.22 19.68
N PHE A 63 -9.86 -8.58 20.95
CA PHE A 63 -11.20 -8.70 21.57
C PHE A 63 -11.35 -8.13 22.98
N THR A 64 -10.26 -7.76 23.66
CA THR A 64 -10.34 -7.28 25.06
C THR A 64 -9.81 -5.86 25.23
N SER A 65 -8.94 -5.38 24.33
CA SER A 65 -8.23 -4.11 24.47
C SER A 65 -8.73 -2.96 23.57
N GLY A 66 -9.75 -3.19 22.73
CA GLY A 66 -10.40 -2.14 21.92
C GLY A 66 -9.58 -1.56 20.76
N LEU A 67 -8.37 -2.06 20.49
CA LEU A 67 -7.49 -1.56 19.42
C LEU A 67 -7.92 -2.02 18.01
N TYR A 68 -8.48 -3.22 17.89
CA TYR A 68 -8.98 -3.80 16.66
C TYR A 68 -10.32 -4.49 16.96
N HIS A 69 -11.26 -4.40 16.02
CA HIS A 69 -12.56 -5.05 16.12
C HIS A 69 -13.02 -5.47 14.73
N TRP A 70 -13.97 -6.41 14.67
CA TRP A 70 -14.63 -6.76 13.42
C TRP A 70 -15.52 -5.59 12.98
N GLY A 71 -15.22 -5.01 11.82
CA GLY A 71 -15.95 -3.87 11.27
C GLY A 71 -15.01 -2.87 10.60
N PHE A 72 -15.56 -2.01 9.74
CA PHE A 72 -14.80 -0.95 9.06
C PHE A 72 -14.83 0.39 9.82
N GLU A 73 -15.65 0.49 10.87
CA GLU A 73 -15.78 1.69 11.67
C GLU A 73 -14.64 1.78 12.69
N ASN A 74 -14.27 2.98 13.14
CA ASN A 74 -13.30 3.22 14.21
C ASN A 74 -11.96 2.46 14.11
N GLN A 75 -11.55 2.02 12.91
CA GLN A 75 -10.24 1.42 12.70
C GLN A 75 -9.15 2.52 12.72
N PRO A 76 -7.95 2.23 13.25
CA PRO A 76 -6.83 3.15 13.18
C PRO A 76 -6.53 3.50 11.71
N VAL A 77 -6.33 4.79 11.42
CA VAL A 77 -5.96 5.33 10.08
C VAL A 77 -7.05 5.24 8.99
N ALA A 78 -8.00 4.31 9.09
CA ALA A 78 -9.09 4.17 8.10
C ALA A 78 -10.28 5.08 8.40
N HIS A 79 -10.98 5.52 7.36
CA HIS A 79 -12.25 6.24 7.45
C HIS A 79 -13.41 5.41 6.89
N THR A 80 -14.63 5.71 7.30
CA THR A 80 -15.84 4.98 6.88
C THR A 80 -16.37 5.37 5.51
N SER A 81 -15.84 6.44 4.89
CA SER A 81 -16.28 6.82 3.54
C SER A 81 -15.82 5.79 2.49
N HIS A 82 -16.70 4.83 2.19
CA HIS A 82 -16.43 3.73 1.26
C HIS A 82 -16.09 4.21 -0.16
N LEU A 83 -16.74 5.28 -0.63
CA LEU A 83 -16.51 5.82 -1.96
C LEU A 83 -15.07 6.33 -2.11
N TRP A 84 -14.60 7.15 -1.17
CA TRP A 84 -13.25 7.71 -1.23
C TRP A 84 -12.16 6.67 -0.92
N ASN A 85 -12.46 5.66 -0.09
CA ASN A 85 -11.57 4.52 0.08
C ASN A 85 -11.40 3.76 -1.23
N PHE A 86 -12.51 3.45 -1.90
CA PHE A 86 -12.49 2.74 -3.17
C PHE A 86 -11.73 3.54 -4.23
N LEU A 87 -12.10 4.80 -4.46
CA LEU A 87 -11.45 5.65 -5.47
C LEU A 87 -9.97 5.91 -5.16
N GLY A 88 -9.62 6.09 -3.88
CA GLY A 88 -8.23 6.23 -3.45
C GLY A 88 -7.41 4.97 -3.74
N MET A 89 -7.97 3.78 -3.48
CA MET A 89 -7.30 2.52 -3.81
C MET A 89 -7.25 2.24 -5.32
N VAL A 90 -8.24 2.69 -6.09
CA VAL A 90 -8.18 2.65 -7.57
C VAL A 90 -7.02 3.51 -8.07
N LEU A 91 -6.86 4.74 -7.55
CA LEU A 91 -5.73 5.61 -7.88
C LEU A 91 -4.38 4.97 -7.51
N ALA A 92 -4.27 4.39 -6.30
CA ALA A 92 -3.07 3.69 -5.85
C ALA A 92 -2.75 2.47 -6.74
N GLY A 93 -3.76 1.71 -7.16
CA GLY A 93 -3.60 0.59 -8.09
C GLY A 93 -3.13 1.05 -9.47
N LEU A 94 -3.75 2.10 -10.03
CA LEU A 94 -3.41 2.63 -11.34
C LEU A 94 -1.99 3.18 -11.38
N THR A 95 -1.60 3.96 -10.37
CA THR A 95 -0.22 4.46 -10.22
C THR A 95 0.79 3.31 -10.08
N ALA A 96 0.49 2.29 -9.27
CA ALA A 96 1.36 1.13 -9.11
C ALA A 96 1.56 0.35 -10.44
N ILE A 97 0.53 0.26 -11.28
CA ILE A 97 0.62 -0.36 -12.61
C ILE A 97 1.51 0.49 -13.53
N LEU A 98 1.32 1.81 -13.56
CA LEU A 98 2.13 2.73 -14.37
C LEU A 98 3.61 2.74 -13.94
N LEU A 99 3.89 2.58 -12.65
CA LEU A 99 5.24 2.49 -12.08
C LEU A 99 5.89 1.11 -12.26
N GLY A 100 5.16 0.09 -12.72
CA GLY A 100 5.66 -1.27 -12.87
C GLY A 100 5.85 -2.04 -11.54
N GLY A 101 5.23 -1.57 -10.44
CA GLY A 101 5.33 -2.24 -9.15
C GLY A 101 4.59 -1.53 -8.02
N CYS A 102 4.13 -2.31 -7.03
CA CYS A 102 3.54 -1.75 -5.81
C CYS A 102 4.60 -1.11 -4.89
N PRO A 103 4.21 -0.26 -3.92
CA PRO A 103 5.17 0.44 -3.05
C PRO A 103 6.18 -0.48 -2.36
N LEU A 104 5.75 -1.67 -1.93
CA LEU A 104 6.64 -2.68 -1.34
C LEU A 104 7.67 -3.18 -2.36
N ARG A 105 7.25 -3.49 -3.58
CA ARG A 105 8.15 -3.95 -4.65
C ARG A 105 9.16 -2.88 -5.03
N GLN A 106 8.74 -1.62 -5.12
CA GLN A 106 9.64 -0.49 -5.39
C GLN A 106 10.70 -0.32 -4.29
N THR A 107 10.31 -0.50 -3.02
CA THR A 107 11.25 -0.45 -1.88
C THR A 107 12.31 -1.55 -1.97
N ILE A 108 11.90 -2.76 -2.36
CA ILE A 108 12.80 -3.91 -2.54
C ILE A 108 13.75 -3.68 -3.72
N LEU A 109 13.22 -3.28 -4.89
CA LEU A 109 14.01 -3.00 -6.09
C LEU A 109 15.06 -1.90 -5.84
N SER A 110 14.66 -0.82 -5.16
CA SER A 110 15.58 0.25 -4.74
C SER A 110 16.72 -0.30 -3.87
N SER A 111 16.42 -1.25 -2.98
CA SER A 111 17.42 -1.92 -2.14
C SER A 111 18.32 -2.90 -2.91
N GLU A 112 17.87 -3.40 -4.07
CA GLU A 112 18.65 -4.24 -4.98
C GLU A 112 19.55 -3.42 -5.92
N GLY A 113 19.47 -2.09 -5.87
CA GLY A 113 20.29 -1.18 -6.69
C GLY A 113 19.59 -0.60 -7.91
N ASP A 114 18.26 -0.77 -8.04
CA ASP A 114 17.47 -0.15 -9.11
C ASP A 114 17.26 1.35 -8.82
N THR A 115 17.86 2.20 -9.65
CA THR A 115 17.79 3.66 -9.49
C THR A 115 16.41 4.24 -9.79
N ASP A 116 15.66 3.62 -10.71
CA ASP A 116 14.33 4.09 -11.11
C ASP A 116 13.33 3.82 -9.97
N ALA A 117 13.44 2.65 -9.35
CA ALA A 117 12.72 2.32 -8.13
C ALA A 117 13.12 3.25 -6.97
N GLY A 118 14.41 3.61 -6.88
CA GLY A 118 14.91 4.60 -5.92
C GLY A 118 14.22 5.96 -6.04
N ILE A 119 14.12 6.51 -7.26
CA ILE A 119 13.41 7.78 -7.53
C ILE A 119 11.94 7.66 -7.15
N THR A 120 11.31 6.51 -7.45
CA THR A 120 9.91 6.24 -7.09
C THR A 120 9.70 6.28 -5.57
N VAL A 121 10.59 5.66 -4.80
CA VAL A 121 10.52 5.67 -3.31
C VAL A 121 10.69 7.09 -2.77
N PHE A 122 11.63 7.88 -3.29
CA PHE A 122 11.75 9.29 -2.92
C PHE A 122 10.49 10.09 -3.24
N GLY A 123 9.89 9.85 -4.41
CA GLY A 123 8.61 10.43 -4.80
C GLY A 123 7.48 10.09 -3.83
N LEU A 124 7.39 8.84 -3.37
CA LEU A 124 6.42 8.42 -2.36
C LEU A 124 6.62 9.13 -1.02
N ILE A 125 7.88 9.27 -0.56
CA ILE A 125 8.20 9.95 0.70
C ILE A 125 7.85 11.44 0.63
N VAL A 126 8.30 12.12 -0.44
CA VAL A 126 8.00 13.53 -0.65
C VAL A 126 6.49 13.74 -0.79
N GLY A 127 5.82 12.92 -1.59
CA GLY A 127 4.36 12.95 -1.76
C GLY A 127 3.60 12.75 -0.45
N ALA A 128 4.04 11.82 0.40
CA ALA A 128 3.46 11.64 1.73
C ALA A 128 3.67 12.89 2.60
N GLY A 129 4.85 13.51 2.56
CA GLY A 129 5.12 14.78 3.21
C GLY A 129 4.14 15.87 2.79
N PHE A 130 3.93 16.06 1.48
CA PHE A 130 2.92 17.01 0.98
C PHE A 130 1.50 16.63 1.42
N ALA A 131 1.13 15.34 1.34
CA ALA A 131 -0.21 14.90 1.68
C ALA A 131 -0.58 15.19 3.14
N HIS A 132 0.37 14.97 4.07
CA HIS A 132 0.17 15.21 5.49
C HIS A 132 0.24 16.70 5.87
N ASN A 133 0.98 17.54 5.15
CA ASN A 133 1.08 18.98 5.43
C ASN A 133 -0.05 19.82 4.82
N PHE A 134 -0.59 19.42 3.66
CA PHE A 134 -1.61 20.18 2.93
C PHE A 134 -3.05 19.66 3.14
N LEU A 135 -3.32 18.92 4.23
CA LEU A 135 -4.66 18.42 4.59
C LEU A 135 -5.30 17.52 3.51
N LEU A 136 -4.46 16.84 2.72
CA LEU A 136 -4.88 15.87 1.71
C LEU A 136 -5.04 14.47 2.31
N ALA A 137 -4.25 14.16 3.34
CA ALA A 137 -4.32 12.91 4.07
C ALA A 137 -5.64 12.79 4.85
N SER A 138 -6.34 11.67 4.64
CA SER A 138 -7.54 11.34 5.40
C SER A 138 -7.20 10.86 6.81
N SER A 139 -8.18 10.92 7.70
CA SER A 139 -8.07 10.44 9.08
C SER A 139 -9.33 9.66 9.47
N PRO A 140 -9.36 9.01 10.65
CA PRO A 140 -10.58 8.34 11.12
C PRO A 140 -11.81 9.26 11.22
N LYS A 141 -11.62 10.58 11.29
CA LYS A 141 -12.70 11.58 11.29
C LYS A 141 -13.34 11.80 9.92
N GLY A 142 -12.80 11.21 8.86
CA GLY A 142 -13.29 11.36 7.49
C GLY A 142 -12.21 11.73 6.48
N PRO A 143 -12.61 11.88 5.20
CA PRO A 143 -11.70 12.35 4.16
C PRO A 143 -11.16 13.74 4.47
N GLY A 144 -9.89 13.99 4.16
CA GLY A 144 -9.30 15.33 4.29
C GLY A 144 -10.06 16.34 3.44
N ALA A 145 -10.06 17.62 3.84
CA ALA A 145 -10.82 18.66 3.14
C ALA A 145 -10.52 18.73 1.64
N PHE A 146 -9.26 18.49 1.26
CA PHE A 146 -8.80 18.45 -0.12
C PHE A 146 -8.53 17.03 -0.66
N GLY A 147 -8.75 15.99 0.15
CA GLY A 147 -8.50 14.59 -0.22
C GLY A 147 -9.30 14.15 -1.45
N PRO A 148 -10.64 14.35 -1.49
CA PRO A 148 -11.47 14.08 -2.66
C PRO A 148 -10.97 14.72 -3.95
N ALA A 149 -10.59 16.00 -3.89
CA ALA A 149 -10.09 16.74 -5.05
C ALA A 149 -8.76 16.14 -5.55
N ALA A 150 -7.84 15.81 -4.65
CA ALA A 150 -6.58 15.15 -5.01
C ALA A 150 -6.79 13.78 -5.67
N VAL A 151 -7.74 12.97 -5.19
CA VAL A 151 -8.04 11.67 -5.82
C VAL A 151 -8.55 11.87 -7.25
N ILE A 152 -9.46 12.82 -7.47
CA ILE A 152 -9.99 13.11 -8.82
C ILE A 152 -8.87 13.60 -9.75
N ILE A 153 -8.07 14.58 -9.31
CA ILE A 153 -6.96 15.12 -10.10
C ILE A 153 -5.94 14.02 -10.42
N GLY A 154 -5.59 13.19 -9.44
CA GLY A 154 -4.68 12.06 -9.62
C GLY A 154 -5.21 11.03 -10.63
N LEU A 155 -6.51 10.70 -10.57
CA LEU A 155 -7.12 9.78 -11.53
C LEU A 155 -7.09 10.34 -12.95
N ILE A 156 -7.45 11.62 -13.13
CA ILE A 156 -7.38 12.29 -14.43
C ILE A 156 -5.94 12.26 -14.95
N PHE A 157 -4.97 12.63 -14.11
CA PHE A 157 -3.56 12.62 -14.48
C PHE A 157 -3.06 11.24 -14.93
N CYS A 158 -3.38 10.19 -14.17
CA CYS A 158 -2.98 8.82 -14.50
C CYS A 158 -3.64 8.32 -15.79
N LEU A 159 -4.93 8.65 -16.00
CA LEU A 159 -5.64 8.29 -17.24
C LEU A 159 -5.05 9.01 -18.45
N VAL A 160 -4.73 10.30 -18.32
CA VAL A 160 -4.08 11.09 -19.39
C VAL A 160 -2.74 10.47 -19.77
N ILE A 161 -1.89 10.14 -18.79
CA ILE A 161 -0.60 9.48 -19.07
C ILE A 161 -0.82 8.11 -19.73
N GLY A 162 -1.69 7.28 -19.16
CA GLY A 162 -1.93 5.94 -19.69
C GLY A 162 -2.47 5.93 -21.12
N ILE A 163 -3.34 6.88 -21.48
CA ILE A 163 -3.85 7.01 -22.84
C ILE A 163 -2.81 7.65 -23.77
N SER A 164 -2.08 8.67 -23.30
CA SER A 164 -1.09 9.38 -24.12
C SER A 164 0.11 8.51 -24.49
N MET A 165 0.51 7.58 -23.62
CA MET A 165 1.65 6.68 -23.83
C MET A 165 1.25 5.32 -24.39
N ARG A 166 -0.01 5.15 -24.80
CA ARG A 166 -0.49 3.90 -25.40
C ARG A 166 0.17 3.71 -26.77
N GLU A 167 0.97 2.66 -26.90
CA GLU A 167 1.47 2.20 -28.20
C GLU A 167 0.27 1.86 -29.09
N ARG A 168 0.32 2.34 -30.34
CA ARG A 168 -0.74 2.15 -31.35
C ARG A 168 -0.64 0.78 -31.99
#